data_AF-A0A858WW84-F1
#
_entry.id   AF-A0A858WW84-F1
#
_cell.length_a   1.000
_cell.length_b   1.000
_cell.length_c   1.000
_cell.angle_alpha   90.00
_cell.angle_beta   90.00
_cell.angle_gamma   90.00
#
_symmetry.space_group_name_H-M   'P 1'
#
loop_
_entity.id
_entity.type
_entity.pdbx_description
1 polymer ?
#
loop_
_entity_poly.entity_id
_entity_poly.type
_entity_poly.pdbx_seq_one_letter_code
_entity_poly.pdbx_strand_id
1 'polypeptide(L)' 'MGSTADKAKGMVNEAAGKVKQGVGRATGNRDLEAKGAAQELKGKGQKTIGKAKDAVKKAANL' A
#
# COMPACT_ATOMS: atom_id res chain seq x y z
N MET A 1 7.63 -9.11 -16.55
CA MET A 1 8.30 -8.82 -15.26
C MET A 1 7.66 -7.57 -14.67
N GLY A 2 7.21 -7.58 -13.41
CA GLY A 2 6.55 -6.42 -12.76
C GLY A 2 6.23 -6.69 -11.28
N SER A 3 5.96 -7.94 -10.92
CA SER A 3 5.42 -8.31 -9.60
C SER A 3 6.31 -7.95 -8.39
N THR A 4 7.64 -7.85 -8.52
CA THR A 4 8.53 -7.54 -7.38
C THR A 4 8.62 -6.04 -7.11
N ALA A 5 8.79 -5.22 -8.16
CA ALA A 5 8.88 -3.76 -8.03
C ALA A 5 7.53 -3.15 -7.59
N ASP A 6 6.41 -3.68 -8.10
CA ASP A 6 5.08 -3.23 -7.71
C ASP A 6 4.72 -3.65 -6.27
N LYS A 7 5.09 -4.86 -5.83
CA LYS A 7 4.94 -5.29 -4.43
C LYS A 7 5.79 -4.45 -3.48
N ALA A 8 7.03 -4.13 -3.88
CA ALA A 8 7.90 -3.26 -3.10
C ALA A 8 7.31 -1.84 -2.98
N LYS A 9 6.83 -1.24 -4.09
CA LYS A 9 6.12 0.05 -4.07
C LYS A 9 4.90 0.04 -3.16
N GLY A 10 4.13 -1.06 -3.17
CA GLY A 10 2.98 -1.24 -2.29
C GLY A 10 3.37 -1.22 -0.81
N MET A 11 4.42 -1.96 -0.44
CA MET A 11 4.95 -1.97 0.94
C MET A 11 5.51 -0.62 1.37
N VAL A 12 6.23 0.08 0.49
CA VAL A 12 6.79 1.41 0.79
C VAL A 12 5.67 2.42 1.05
N ASN A 13 4.59 2.40 0.27
CA ASN A 13 3.43 3.27 0.50
C ASN A 13 2.69 2.92 1.81
N GLU A 14 2.56 1.63 2.13
CA GLU A 14 2.00 1.17 3.40
C GLU A 14 2.81 1.68 4.60
N ALA A 15 4.13 1.51 4.55
CA ALA A 15 5.05 1.94 5.61
C ALA A 15 5.06 3.48 5.75
N ALA A 16 5.15 4.22 4.65
CA ALA A 16 5.11 5.67 4.65
C ALA A 16 3.78 6.20 5.19
N GLY A 17 2.67 5.53 4.88
CA GLY A 17 1.35 5.86 5.41
C GLY A 17 1.28 5.75 6.94
N LYS A 18 1.76 4.63 7.49
CA LYS A 18 1.83 4.39 8.95
C LYS A 18 2.72 5.40 9.65
N VAL A 19 3.87 5.74 9.07
CA VAL A 19 4.77 6.76 9.64
C VAL A 19 4.05 8.12 9.68
N LYS A 20 3.40 8.54 8.59
CA LYS A 20 2.64 9.80 8.56
C LYS A 20 1.48 9.82 9.56
N GLN A 21 0.78 8.71 9.76
CA GLN A 21 -0.22 8.60 10.82
C GLN A 21 0.38 8.74 12.21
N GLY A 22 1.48 8.03 12.49
CA GLY A 22 2.15 8.09 13.79
C GLY A 22 2.67 9.50 14.10
N VAL A 23 3.34 10.13 13.15
CA VAL A 23 3.83 11.51 13.28
C VAL A 23 2.66 12.49 13.39
N GLY A 24 1.60 12.32 12.60
CA GLY A 24 0.41 13.15 12.62
C GLY A 24 -0.27 13.12 13.99
N ARG A 25 -0.46 11.93 14.57
CA ARG A 25 -1.00 11.76 15.92
C ARG A 25 -0.10 12.38 16.98
N ALA A 26 1.21 12.12 16.91
CA ALA A 26 2.17 12.63 17.88
C ALA A 26 2.28 14.17 17.86
N THR A 27 2.10 14.79 16.70
CA THR A 27 2.18 16.24 16.51
C THR A 27 0.81 16.94 16.53
N GLY A 28 -0.29 16.20 16.67
CA GLY A 28 -1.65 16.74 16.56
C GLY A 28 -2.05 17.19 15.15
N ASN A 29 -1.29 16.81 14.12
CA ASN A 29 -1.51 17.21 12.73
C ASN A 29 -2.48 16.24 12.02
N ARG A 30 -3.78 16.62 12.00
CA ARG A 30 -4.86 15.86 11.36
C ARG A 30 -4.67 15.65 9.85
N ASP A 31 -4.11 16.63 9.15
CA ASP A 31 -3.82 16.51 7.72
C ASP A 31 -2.76 15.45 7.44
N LEU A 32 -1.71 15.40 8.27
CA LEU A 32 -0.66 14.40 8.13
C LEU A 32 -1.19 12.98 8.42
N GLU A 33 -2.05 12.85 9.44
CA GLU A 33 -2.71 11.60 9.76
C GLU A 33 -3.62 11.12 8.62
N ALA A 34 -4.47 12.01 8.09
CA ALA A 34 -5.38 11.71 6.99
C ALA A 34 -4.61 11.32 5.71
N LYS A 35 -3.53 12.05 5.37
CA LYS A 35 -2.64 11.71 4.25
C LYS A 35 -1.99 10.34 4.45
N GLY A 36 -1.58 10.02 5.67
CA GLY A 36 -1.04 8.71 6.02
C GLY A 36 -2.04 7.59 5.81
N ALA A 37 -3.28 7.78 6.27
CA ALA A 37 -4.39 6.83 6.10
C ALA A 37 -4.72 6.57 4.63
N ALA A 38 -4.83 7.63 3.84
CA ALA A 38 -5.08 7.51 2.40
C ALA A 38 -3.95 6.75 1.68
N GLN A 39 -2.70 7.01 2.05
CA GLN A 39 -1.54 6.35 1.45
C GLN A 39 -1.45 4.86 1.83
N GLU A 40 -1.77 4.51 3.08
CA GLU A 40 -1.86 3.12 3.53
C GLU A 40 -2.96 2.35 2.77
N LEU A 41 -4.16 2.95 2.68
CA LEU A 41 -5.28 2.38 1.93
C LEU A 41 -4.93 2.13 0.46
N LYS A 42 -4.26 3.09 -0.18
CA LYS A 42 -3.78 2.95 -1.57
C LYS A 42 -2.79 1.79 -1.70
N GLY A 43 -1.83 1.67 -0.78
CA GLY A 43 -0.86 0.57 -0.77
C GLY A 43 -1.53 -0.80 -0.61
N LYS A 44 -2.49 -0.92 0.31
CA LYS A 44 -3.29 -2.14 0.51
C LYS A 44 -4.11 -2.50 -0.73
N GLY A 45 -4.82 -1.53 -1.31
CA GLY A 45 -5.62 -1.73 -2.53
C GLY A 45 -4.78 -2.24 -3.70
N GLN A 46 -3.60 -1.66 -3.92
CA GLN A 46 -2.65 -2.13 -4.94
C GLN A 46 -2.17 -3.56 -4.66
N LYS A 47 -1.89 -3.90 -3.40
CA LYS A 47 -1.50 -5.26 -3.00
C LYS A 47 -2.60 -6.28 -3.29
N THR A 48 -3.85 -5.96 -2.96
CA THR A 48 -5.01 -6.85 -3.18
C THR A 48 -5.26 -7.08 -4.66
N ILE A 49 -5.27 -6.02 -5.47
CA ILE A 49 -5.43 -6.13 -6.93
C ILE A 49 -4.27 -6.92 -7.54
N GLY A 50 -3.03 -6.66 -7.07
CA GLY A 50 -1.85 -7.39 -7.52
C GLY A 50 -1.93 -8.89 -7.20
N LYS A 51 -2.35 -9.26 -5.99
CA LYS A 51 -2.57 -10.66 -5.59
C LYS A 51 -3.67 -11.34 -6.42
N ALA A 52 -4.78 -10.65 -6.68
CA ALA A 52 -5.86 -11.17 -7.51
C ALA A 52 -5.38 -11.41 -8.96
N LYS A 53 -4.65 -10.45 -9.55
CA LYS A 53 -4.03 -10.62 -10.88
C LYS A 53 -3.02 -11.77 -10.90
N ASP A 54 -2.16 -11.88 -9.89
CA ASP A 54 -1.20 -12.99 -9.77
C ASP A 54 -1.93 -14.35 -9.70
N ALA A 55 -3.02 -14.45 -8.93
CA ALA A 55 -3.80 -15.68 -8.79
C ALA A 55 -4.48 -16.08 -10.10
N VAL A 56 -5.14 -15.13 -10.78
CA VAL A 56 -5.76 -15.37 -12.10
C VAL A 56 -4.71 -15.76 -13.13
N LYS A 57 -3.57 -15.08 -13.16
CA LYS A 57 -2.47 -15.40 -14.08
C LYS A 57 -1.89 -16.79 -13.82
N LYS A 58 -1.83 -17.22 -12.56
CA LYS A 58 -1.37 -18.57 -12.19
C LYS A 58 -2.38 -19.64 -12.62
N ALA A 59 -3.67 -19.36 -12.54
CA ALA A 59 -4.73 -20.26 -12.99
C ALA A 59 -4.84 -20.36 -14.52
N ALA A 60 -4.56 -19.28 -15.26
CA ALA A 60 -4.59 -19.27 -16.72
C ALA A 60 -3.35 -19.87 -17.38
N ASN A 61 -2.28 -20.15 -16.61
CA ASN A 61 -1.03 -20.76 -17.07
C ASN A 61 -0.94 -22.25 -16.66
N LEU A 62 -2.06 -22.84 -16.24
CA LEU A 62 -2.30 -24.26 -15.95
C LEU A 62 -3.15 -24.84 -17.09
#